data_AF-A0A662UCC1-F1
#
_entry.id   AF-A0A662UCC1-F1
#
_cell.length_a   1.000
_cell.length_b   1.000
_cell.length_c   1.000
_cell.angle_alpha   90.00
_cell.angle_beta   90.00
_cell.angle_gamma   90.00
#
_symmetry.space_group_name_H-M   'P 1'
#
loop_
_entity.id
_entity.type
_entity.pdbx_description
1 polymer ?
#
loop_
_entity_poly.entity_id
_entity_poly.type
_entity_poly.pdbx_seq_one_letter_code
_entity_poly.pdbx_strand_id
1 'polypeptide(L)'
;MSDIDPSFLKYINSQRVKMLKYIVWGVNSIDELSHVMLTGKNVVKRHARLLETIGVLNIKSNTLELNKAPRNIALLYCIGIIDEKGFFKMVRDYILSIIEQCSRRVNVENINIYFSGDGGLLIETASKIDESIKSKIAERILKKLKFTYVHFK
;
A
#
# COMPACT_ATOMS: atom_id res chain seq x y z
N MET A 1 -3.71 -17.68 -9.92
CA MET A 1 -3.38 -17.86 -8.49
C MET A 1 -2.17 -17.01 -8.17
N SER A 2 -2.25 -16.20 -7.13
CA SER A 2 -1.08 -15.58 -6.51
C SER A 2 -1.30 -15.75 -5.01
N ASP A 3 -1.36 -17.02 -4.61
CA ASP A 3 -1.31 -17.38 -3.21
C ASP A 3 -0.01 -16.80 -2.67
N ILE A 4 -0.13 -16.02 -1.60
CA ILE A 4 1.02 -15.44 -0.93
C ILE A 4 1.84 -16.63 -0.44
N ASP A 5 2.94 -16.98 -1.13
CA ASP A 5 3.86 -17.99 -0.64
C ASP A 5 4.32 -17.56 0.75
N PRO A 6 3.87 -18.21 1.84
CA PRO A 6 4.16 -17.79 3.20
C PRO A 6 5.66 -17.81 3.49
N SER A 7 6.45 -18.51 2.66
CA SER A 7 7.90 -18.55 2.78
C SER A 7 8.54 -17.17 2.67
N PHE A 8 7.88 -16.17 2.08
CA PHE A 8 8.43 -14.81 2.05
C PHE A 8 8.56 -14.18 3.45
N LEU A 9 7.74 -14.60 4.42
CA LEU A 9 7.81 -14.10 5.81
C LEU A 9 9.13 -14.49 6.49
N LYS A 10 9.81 -15.55 6.03
CA LYS A 10 11.15 -15.93 6.53
C LYS A 10 12.19 -14.81 6.32
N TYR A 11 11.93 -13.93 5.36
CA TYR A 11 12.77 -12.77 5.08
C TYR A 11 12.42 -11.55 5.94
N ILE A 12 11.34 -11.57 6.72
CA ILE A 12 10.91 -10.47 7.60
C ILE A 12 11.29 -10.83 9.05
N ASN A 13 12.46 -10.38 9.49
CA ASN A 13 12.91 -10.55 10.88
C ASN A 13 12.67 -9.26 11.70
N SER A 14 12.91 -9.32 13.00
CA SER A 14 12.70 -8.19 13.93
C SER A 14 13.37 -6.89 13.48
N GLN A 15 14.59 -6.95 12.95
CA GLN A 15 15.31 -5.77 12.44
C GLN A 15 14.63 -5.16 11.21
N ARG A 16 14.15 -5.98 10.28
CA ARG A 16 13.41 -5.50 9.09
C ARG A 16 12.03 -4.97 9.46
N VAL A 17 11.36 -5.58 10.43
CA VAL A 17 10.10 -5.06 11.00
C VAL A 17 10.35 -3.67 11.61
N LYS A 18 11.40 -3.52 12.43
CA LYS A 18 11.79 -2.22 13.00
C LYS A 18 12.08 -1.18 11.92
N MET A 19 12.80 -1.55 10.86
CA MET A 19 13.09 -0.66 9.74
C MET A 19 11.82 -0.23 9.00
N LEU A 20 10.93 -1.19 8.67
CA LEU A 20 9.65 -0.90 8.01
C LEU A 20 8.75 -0.01 8.88
N LYS A 21 8.78 -0.19 10.20
CA LYS A 21 8.04 0.66 11.15
C LYS A 21 8.48 2.11 11.08
N TYR A 22 9.79 2.37 11.05
CA TYR A 22 10.33 3.71 10.88
C TYR A 22 9.99 4.33 9.52
N ILE A 23 10.05 3.55 8.44
CA ILE A 23 9.66 4.01 7.10
C ILE A 23 8.17 4.38 7.06
N VAL A 24 7.29 3.58 7.67
CA VAL A 24 5.86 3.91 7.79
C VAL A 24 5.65 5.20 8.59
N TRP A 25 6.51 5.48 9.57
CA TRP A 25 6.51 6.74 10.32
C TRP A 25 7.20 7.92 9.61
N GLY A 26 7.67 7.72 8.38
CA GLY A 26 8.25 8.78 7.55
C GLY A 26 9.78 8.88 7.56
N VAL A 27 10.47 8.01 8.31
CA VAL A 27 11.94 7.96 8.32
C VAL A 27 12.42 7.14 7.11
N ASN A 28 12.67 7.85 6.01
CA ASN A 28 12.89 7.24 4.70
C ASN A 28 14.34 7.34 4.22
N SER A 29 15.18 8.14 4.88
CA SER A 29 16.60 8.25 4.54
C SER A 29 17.42 7.10 5.14
N ILE A 30 18.35 6.53 4.38
CA ILE A 30 19.29 5.53 4.89
C ILE A 30 20.12 6.08 6.06
N ASP A 31 20.46 7.37 6.01
CA ASP A 31 21.25 8.02 7.07
C ASP A 31 20.45 8.15 8.36
N GLU A 32 19.19 8.58 8.27
CA GLU A 32 18.30 8.67 9.42
C GLU A 32 17.99 7.30 10.00
N LEU A 33 17.71 6.31 9.15
CA LEU A 33 17.49 4.92 9.57
C LEU A 33 18.71 4.36 10.29
N SER A 34 19.92 4.62 9.79
CA SER A 34 21.16 4.21 10.43
C SER A 34 21.28 4.78 11.85
N HIS A 35 20.91 6.05 12.02
CA HIS A 35 20.92 6.73 13.31
C HIS A 35 19.85 6.18 14.26
N VAL A 36 18.56 6.16 13.86
CA VAL A 36 17.46 5.75 14.76
C VAL A 36 17.45 4.26 15.08
N MET A 37 18.00 3.43 14.18
CA MET A 37 18.16 2.00 14.42
C MET A 37 19.46 1.65 15.15
N LEU A 38 20.37 2.61 15.36
CA LEU A 38 21.73 2.37 15.89
C LEU A 38 22.46 1.27 15.12
N THR A 39 22.38 1.33 13.79
CA THR A 39 22.83 0.26 12.90
C THR A 39 23.66 0.87 11.78
N GLY A 40 24.80 0.26 11.42
CA GLY A 40 25.66 0.81 10.37
C GLY A 40 24.96 0.93 9.01
N LYS A 41 25.25 1.99 8.26
CA LYS A 41 24.62 2.29 6.94
C LYS A 41 24.66 1.10 5.97
N ASN A 42 25.75 0.33 5.97
CA ASN A 42 25.88 -0.86 5.11
C ASN A 42 24.88 -1.97 5.47
N VAL A 43 24.58 -2.13 6.77
CA VAL A 43 23.59 -3.10 7.25
C VAL A 43 22.18 -2.63 6.89
N VAL A 44 21.88 -1.34 7.05
CA VAL A 44 20.61 -0.74 6.59
C VAL A 44 20.41 -0.95 5.09
N LYS A 45 21.44 -0.64 4.27
CA LYS A 45 21.42 -0.90 2.81
C LYS A 45 21.17 -2.37 2.49
N ARG A 46 21.77 -3.29 3.24
CA ARG A 46 21.57 -4.74 3.04
C ARG A 46 20.14 -5.16 3.35
N HIS A 47 19.55 -4.63 4.43
CA HIS A 47 18.14 -4.87 4.75
C HIS A 47 17.21 -4.28 3.69
N ALA A 48 17.47 -3.05 3.25
CA ALA A 48 16.71 -2.37 2.20
C ALA A 48 16.73 -3.15 0.89
N ARG A 49 17.90 -3.59 0.40
CA ARG A 49 18.03 -4.38 -0.84
C ARG A 49 17.25 -5.69 -0.79
N LEU A 50 17.24 -6.35 0.37
CA LEU A 50 16.48 -7.59 0.53
C LEU A 50 14.98 -7.32 0.52
N LEU A 51 14.51 -6.24 1.17
CA LEU A 51 13.11 -5.82 1.13
C LEU A 51 12.68 -5.34 -0.27
N GLU A 52 13.58 -4.75 -1.03
CA GLU A 52 13.38 -4.40 -2.45
C GLU A 52 13.27 -5.66 -3.32
N THR A 53 14.13 -6.65 -3.10
CA THR A 53 14.12 -7.92 -3.85
C THR A 53 12.78 -8.65 -3.70
N ILE A 54 12.13 -8.57 -2.54
CA ILE A 54 10.80 -9.17 -2.30
C ILE A 54 9.63 -8.23 -2.63
N GLY A 55 9.93 -7.02 -3.13
CA GLY A 55 8.96 -6.04 -3.64
C GLY A 55 8.28 -5.19 -2.56
N VAL A 56 8.80 -5.12 -1.34
CA VAL A 56 8.23 -4.33 -0.23
C VAL A 56 8.69 -2.87 -0.28
N LEU A 57 9.93 -2.62 -0.69
CA LEU A 57 10.50 -1.28 -0.81
C LEU A 57 10.96 -1.00 -2.24
N ASN A 58 11.07 0.27 -2.59
CA ASN A 58 11.82 0.76 -3.74
C ASN A 58 12.98 1.63 -3.23
N ILE A 59 14.19 1.43 -3.74
CA ILE A 59 15.36 2.24 -3.37
C ILE A 59 15.59 3.32 -4.42
N LYS A 60 15.60 4.59 -4.00
CA LYS A 60 15.94 5.75 -4.84
C LYS A 60 17.13 6.48 -4.26
N SER A 61 18.33 6.16 -4.75
CA SER A 61 19.61 6.71 -4.26
C SER A 61 19.80 6.49 -2.76
N ASN A 62 19.47 7.50 -1.92
CA ASN A 62 19.61 7.45 -0.47
C ASN A 62 18.25 7.39 0.27
N THR A 63 17.14 7.37 -0.47
CA THR A 63 15.78 7.35 0.06
C THR A 63 15.12 6.01 -0.21
N LEU A 64 14.39 5.52 0.78
CA LEU A 64 13.61 4.29 0.72
C LEU A 64 12.13 4.65 0.64
N GLU A 65 11.43 4.10 -0.35
CA GLU A 65 9.99 4.28 -0.49
C GLU A 65 9.27 2.95 -0.27
N LEU A 66 8.22 2.97 0.55
CA LEU A 66 7.36 1.82 0.72
C LEU A 66 6.54 1.58 -0.57
N ASN A 67 6.62 0.36 -1.10
CA ASN A 67 5.70 -0.06 -2.14
C ASN A 67 4.32 -0.35 -1.53
N LYS A 68 3.37 0.58 -1.69
CA LYS A 68 2.01 0.49 -1.14
C LYS A 68 1.06 -0.41 -1.94
N ALA A 69 1.57 -1.44 -2.61
CA ALA A 69 0.71 -2.45 -3.22
C ALA A 69 -0.15 -3.18 -2.17
N PRO A 70 -1.36 -3.66 -2.50
CA PRO A 70 -2.29 -4.25 -1.52
C PRO A 70 -1.69 -5.40 -0.71
N ARG A 71 -0.90 -6.26 -1.37
CA ARG A 71 -0.14 -7.33 -0.72
C ARG A 71 0.75 -6.81 0.42
N ASN A 72 1.44 -5.70 0.18
CA ASN A 72 2.36 -5.13 1.17
C ASN A 72 1.61 -4.41 2.29
N ILE A 73 0.47 -3.78 1.99
CA ILE A 73 -0.41 -3.21 3.03
C ILE A 73 -0.91 -4.32 3.96
N ALA A 74 -1.39 -5.44 3.41
CA ALA A 74 -1.79 -6.61 4.19
C ALA A 74 -0.62 -7.19 5.01
N LEU A 75 0.59 -7.28 4.44
CA LEU A 75 1.79 -7.68 5.17
C LEU A 75 2.04 -6.78 6.38
N LEU A 76 2.04 -5.46 6.20
CA LEU A 76 2.30 -4.50 7.28
C LEU A 76 1.30 -4.65 8.44
N TYR A 77 0.04 -4.93 8.12
CA TYR A 77 -0.99 -5.23 9.12
C TYR A 77 -0.71 -6.56 9.83
N CYS A 78 -0.42 -7.63 9.08
CA CYS A 78 -0.13 -8.95 9.65
C CYS A 78 1.08 -8.97 10.59
N ILE A 79 2.11 -8.16 10.31
CA ILE A 79 3.31 -8.06 11.16
C ILE A 79 3.20 -6.97 12.24
N GLY A 80 2.02 -6.36 12.40
CA GLY A 80 1.71 -5.40 13.46
C GLY A 80 2.40 -4.03 13.33
N ILE A 81 2.78 -3.62 12.12
CA ILE A 81 3.34 -2.28 11.88
C ILE A 81 2.24 -1.23 11.77
N ILE A 82 1.10 -1.59 11.15
CA ILE A 82 -0.09 -0.75 11.08
C ILE A 82 -1.24 -1.43 11.80
N ASP A 83 -2.12 -0.62 12.39
CA ASP A 83 -3.38 -1.06 12.98
C ASP A 83 -4.47 -1.18 11.91
N GLU A 84 -5.66 -1.59 12.31
CA GLU A 84 -6.82 -1.72 11.42
C GLU A 84 -7.18 -0.40 10.75
N LYS A 85 -7.15 0.70 11.50
CA LYS A 85 -7.40 2.05 10.97
C LYS A 85 -6.37 2.42 9.91
N GLY A 86 -5.09 2.15 10.15
CA GLY A 86 -4.00 2.35 9.21
C GLY A 86 -4.14 1.48 7.96
N PHE A 87 -4.54 0.22 8.12
CA PHE A 87 -4.82 -0.68 7.01
C PHE A 87 -5.89 -0.11 6.07
N PHE A 88 -7.08 0.22 6.59
CA PHE A 88 -8.16 0.78 5.77
C PHE A 88 -7.79 2.12 5.15
N LYS A 89 -7.06 2.99 5.87
CA LYS A 89 -6.55 4.24 5.32
C LYS A 89 -5.63 4.00 4.11
N MET A 90 -4.66 3.09 4.23
CA MET A 90 -3.73 2.81 3.14
C MET A 90 -4.41 2.13 1.94
N VAL A 91 -5.38 1.24 2.18
CA VAL A 91 -6.19 0.64 1.10
C VAL A 91 -7.03 1.70 0.40
N ARG A 92 -7.67 2.61 1.16
CA ARG A 92 -8.41 3.76 0.62
C ARG A 92 -7.51 4.62 -0.27
N ASP A 93 -6.33 5.01 0.21
CA ASP A 93 -5.38 5.81 -0.56
C ASP A 93 -4.93 5.11 -1.85
N TYR A 94 -4.76 3.78 -1.79
CA TYR A 94 -4.46 2.98 -2.98
C TYR A 94 -5.61 2.99 -4.00
N ILE A 95 -6.86 2.85 -3.55
CA ILE A 95 -8.06 2.95 -4.41
C ILE A 95 -8.15 4.34 -5.06
N LEU A 96 -7.97 5.42 -4.29
CA LEU A 96 -7.97 6.78 -4.83
C LEU A 96 -6.89 6.95 -5.91
N SER A 97 -5.70 6.38 -5.71
CA SER A 97 -4.65 6.40 -6.73
C SER A 97 -5.05 5.68 -8.02
N ILE A 98 -5.84 4.59 -7.94
CA ILE A 98 -6.38 3.91 -9.13
C ILE A 98 -7.36 4.82 -9.86
N ILE A 99 -8.25 5.49 -9.12
CA ILE A 99 -9.26 6.40 -9.67
C ILE A 99 -8.57 7.56 -10.42
N GLU A 100 -7.59 8.20 -9.79
CA GLU A 100 -6.82 9.29 -10.39
C GLU A 100 -6.09 8.86 -11.68
N GLN A 101 -5.54 7.65 -11.70
CA GLN A 101 -4.90 7.04 -12.88
C GLN A 101 -5.90 6.69 -14.00
N CYS A 102 -7.18 6.52 -13.70
CA CYS A 102 -8.22 6.27 -14.71
C CYS A 102 -8.68 7.57 -15.37
N SER A 103 -8.75 8.67 -14.62
CA SER A 103 -9.12 9.98 -15.16
C SER A 103 -8.69 11.11 -14.24
N ARG A 104 -7.84 12.01 -14.75
CA ARG A 104 -7.44 13.25 -14.07
C ARG A 104 -8.61 14.23 -13.85
N ARG A 105 -9.75 14.01 -14.50
CA ARG A 105 -10.95 14.85 -14.36
C ARG A 105 -11.77 14.49 -13.11
N VAL A 106 -11.50 13.34 -12.51
CA VAL A 106 -12.19 12.93 -11.29
C VAL A 106 -11.46 13.57 -10.10
N ASN A 107 -12.10 14.51 -9.43
CA ASN A 107 -11.56 15.07 -8.20
C ASN A 107 -11.70 14.05 -7.06
N VAL A 108 -10.58 13.43 -6.69
CA VAL A 108 -10.50 12.41 -5.63
C VAL A 108 -10.85 12.94 -4.24
N GLU A 109 -10.80 14.26 -4.02
CA GLU A 109 -11.19 14.89 -2.74
C GLU A 109 -12.69 14.76 -2.46
N ASN A 110 -13.51 14.62 -3.51
CA ASN A 110 -14.96 14.51 -3.42
C ASN A 110 -15.46 13.05 -3.45
N ILE A 111 -14.56 12.09 -3.20
CA ILE A 111 -14.87 10.66 -3.23
C ILE A 111 -14.87 10.08 -1.82
N ASN A 112 -16.02 9.51 -1.46
CA ASN A 112 -16.15 8.69 -0.27
C ASN A 112 -16.11 7.21 -0.65
N ILE A 113 -15.37 6.44 0.13
CA ILE A 113 -15.17 5.00 -0.09
C ILE A 113 -15.61 4.27 1.17
N TYR A 114 -16.50 3.31 1.01
CA TYR A 114 -17.00 2.47 2.10
C TYR A 114 -16.73 1.00 1.78
N PHE A 115 -16.19 0.28 2.77
CA PHE A 115 -15.95 -1.16 2.68
C PHE A 115 -17.17 -1.89 3.23
N SER A 116 -17.74 -2.79 2.44
CA SER A 116 -18.88 -3.60 2.84
C SER A 116 -18.42 -4.89 3.52
N GLY A 117 -19.18 -5.37 4.51
CA GLY A 117 -18.85 -6.57 5.29
C GLY A 117 -18.86 -7.87 4.46
N ASP A 118 -19.52 -7.87 3.31
CA ASP A 118 -19.57 -8.98 2.34
C ASP A 118 -18.41 -8.95 1.31
N GLY A 119 -17.42 -8.07 1.51
CA GLY A 119 -16.28 -7.91 0.60
C GLY A 119 -16.58 -7.02 -0.61
N GLY A 120 -17.67 -6.25 -0.59
CA GLY A 120 -17.97 -5.20 -1.56
C GLY A 120 -17.27 -3.87 -1.29
N LEU A 121 -17.20 -3.03 -2.32
CA LEU A 121 -16.74 -1.64 -2.23
C LEU A 121 -17.82 -0.68 -2.74
N LEU A 122 -18.22 0.29 -1.93
CA LEU A 122 -19.11 1.38 -2.33
C LEU A 122 -18.28 2.65 -2.54
N ILE A 123 -18.44 3.28 -3.70
CA ILE A 123 -17.81 4.56 -4.05
C ILE A 123 -18.93 5.59 -4.25
N GLU A 124 -18.98 6.59 -3.39
CA GLU A 124 -19.88 7.74 -3.52
C GLU A 124 -19.09 8.94 -4.05
N THR A 125 -19.67 9.65 -5.02
CA THR A 125 -19.05 10.84 -5.60
C THR A 125 -20.05 11.99 -5.69
N ALA A 126 -19.62 13.20 -5.33
CA ALA A 126 -20.46 14.39 -5.47
C ALA A 126 -20.66 14.82 -6.94
N SER A 127 -19.80 14.36 -7.85
CA SER A 127 -19.82 14.74 -9.26
C SER A 127 -20.26 13.59 -10.16
N LYS A 128 -20.97 13.92 -11.24
CA LYS A 128 -21.38 12.93 -12.23
C LYS A 128 -20.14 12.41 -12.97
N ILE A 129 -19.83 11.13 -12.80
CA ILE A 129 -18.78 10.41 -13.55
C ILE A 129 -19.43 9.63 -14.69
N ASP A 130 -18.84 9.70 -15.89
CA ASP A 130 -19.32 8.93 -17.04
C ASP A 130 -19.27 7.42 -16.77
N GLU A 131 -20.29 6.68 -17.24
CA GLU A 131 -20.39 5.23 -17.03
C GLU A 131 -19.20 4.45 -17.59
N SER A 132 -18.61 4.92 -18.70
CA SER A 132 -17.40 4.32 -19.26
C SER A 132 -16.18 4.46 -18.34
N ILE A 133 -16.09 5.55 -17.58
CA ILE A 133 -15.02 5.79 -16.61
C ILE A 133 -15.28 4.97 -15.34
N LYS A 134 -16.52 4.93 -14.84
CA LYS A 134 -16.91 4.07 -13.71
C LYS A 134 -16.56 2.62 -13.98
N SER A 135 -16.88 2.11 -15.18
CA SER A 135 -16.58 0.74 -15.60
C SER A 135 -15.07 0.47 -15.59
N LYS A 136 -14.26 1.38 -16.14
CA LYS A 136 -12.77 1.27 -16.12
C LYS A 136 -12.20 1.28 -14.71
N ILE A 137 -12.74 2.12 -13.82
CA ILE A 137 -12.34 2.17 -12.42
C ILE A 137 -12.69 0.85 -11.73
N ALA A 138 -13.93 0.39 -11.84
CA ALA A 138 -14.40 -0.87 -11.24
C ALA A 138 -13.51 -2.05 -11.69
N GLU A 139 -13.27 -2.19 -12.99
CA GLU A 139 -12.45 -3.26 -13.55
C GLU A 139 -11.03 -3.24 -12.96
N ARG A 140 -10.39 -2.06 -12.90
CA ARG A 140 -9.03 -1.95 -12.31
C ARG A 140 -9.00 -2.27 -10.83
N ILE A 141 -10.01 -1.84 -10.06
CA ILE A 141 -10.12 -2.14 -8.64
C ILE A 141 -10.29 -3.64 -8.43
N LEU A 142 -11.25 -4.27 -9.11
CA LEU A 142 -11.51 -5.71 -9.00
C LEU A 142 -10.27 -6.53 -9.37
N LYS A 143 -9.56 -6.15 -10.44
CA LYS A 143 -8.33 -6.82 -10.88
C LYS A 143 -7.17 -6.70 -9.87
N LYS A 144 -7.03 -5.55 -9.20
CA LYS A 144 -5.90 -5.27 -8.29
C LYS A 144 -6.16 -5.69 -6.83
N LEU A 145 -7.40 -5.56 -6.35
CA LEU A 145 -7.77 -5.73 -4.94
C LEU A 145 -8.64 -6.96 -4.68
N LYS A 146 -9.18 -7.60 -5.73
CA LYS A 146 -10.02 -8.81 -5.62
C LYS A 146 -11.24 -8.66 -4.72
N PHE A 147 -11.84 -7.47 -4.65
CA PHE A 147 -13.17 -7.30 -4.05
C PHE A 147 -14.23 -8.11 -4.79
N THR A 148 -15.34 -8.44 -4.12
CA THR A 148 -16.46 -9.19 -4.70
C THR A 148 -17.19 -8.35 -5.76
N TYR A 149 -17.39 -7.06 -5.48
CA TYR A 149 -18.01 -6.11 -6.39
C TYR A 149 -17.59 -4.66 -6.06
N VAL A 150 -17.79 -3.76 -7.03
CA VAL A 150 -17.65 -2.31 -6.85
C VAL A 150 -18.95 -1.66 -7.28
N HIS A 151 -19.56 -0.87 -6.40
CA HIS A 151 -20.78 -0.12 -6.66
C HIS A 151 -20.51 1.38 -6.63
N PHE A 152 -21.04 2.11 -7.60
CA PHE A 152 -21.01 3.57 -7.64
C PHE A 152 -22.39 4.12 -7.31
N LYS A 153 -22.44 5.05 -6.37
CA LYS A 153 -23.65 5.80 -6.00
C LYS A 153 -23.47 7.28 -6.29
#